data_AF-A0A2G6R3R4-F1
#
_entry.id   AF-A0A2G6R3R4-F1
#
_cell.length_a   1.000
_cell.length_b   1.000
_cell.length_c   1.000
_cell.angle_alpha   90.00
_cell.angle_beta   90.00
_cell.angle_gamma   90.00
#
_symmetry.space_group_name_H-M   'P 1'
#
loop_
_entity.id
_entity.type
_entity.pdbx_description
1 polymer ?
#
loop_
_entity_poly.entity_id
_entity_poly.type
_entity_poly.pdbx_seq_one_letter_code
_entity_poly.pdbx_strand_id
1 'polypeptide(L)'
;MKKKHIILTLIFGLIGFGLMFYFKPSKPIGTSVSIDKIVVIKHQRRLDVISKNRIIKSYKISLGRVPKGHKEYEGDKKTPEGLYTINDKNPNSGYHKNLGISYPNERDKRYADSIGKSPGGLIKIHGIRNGFGWIGRFHLLADWTLGCIAM
;
A
#
# COMPACT_ATOMS: atom_id res chain seq x y z
N MET A 1 -3.42 -46.34 14.22
CA MET A 1 -2.60 -45.14 14.50
C MET A 1 -1.76 -44.68 13.30
N LYS A 2 -1.05 -45.55 12.59
CA LYS A 2 -0.15 -45.19 11.45
C LYS A 2 -0.81 -44.40 10.31
N LYS A 3 -2.03 -44.76 9.86
CA LYS A 3 -2.74 -44.03 8.77
C LYS A 3 -3.09 -42.58 9.11
N LYS A 4 -3.47 -42.29 10.37
CA LYS A 4 -3.80 -40.92 10.81
C LYS A 4 -2.56 -40.01 10.82
N HIS A 5 -1.40 -40.55 11.21
CA HIS A 5 -0.14 -39.80 11.16
C HIS A 5 0.30 -39.52 9.71
N ILE A 6 0.15 -40.48 8.79
CA ILE A 6 0.47 -40.26 7.36
C ILE A 6 -0.41 -39.16 6.76
N ILE A 7 -1.72 -39.18 7.03
CA ILE A 7 -2.65 -38.14 6.56
C ILE A 7 -2.28 -36.78 7.14
N LEU A 8 -1.96 -36.71 8.44
CA LEU A 8 -1.58 -35.45 9.08
C LEU A 8 -0.28 -34.88 8.50
N THR A 9 0.73 -35.72 8.27
CA THR A 9 2.00 -35.31 7.65
C THR A 9 1.79 -34.81 6.21
N LEU A 10 0.93 -35.46 5.43
CA LEU A 10 0.60 -35.00 4.07
C LEU A 10 -0.12 -33.64 4.08
N ILE A 11 -1.03 -33.40 5.02
CA ILE A 11 -1.71 -32.12 5.19
C ILE A 11 -0.71 -31.02 5.58
N PHE A 12 0.16 -31.26 6.57
CA PHE A 12 1.20 -30.30 6.93
C PHE A 12 2.19 -30.04 5.80
N GLY A 13 2.53 -31.06 5.00
CA GLY A 13 3.34 -30.91 3.79
C GLY A 13 2.67 -30.04 2.73
N LEU A 14 1.37 -30.25 2.46
CA LEU A 14 0.58 -29.43 1.53
C LEU A 14 0.43 -27.98 2.00
N ILE A 15 0.18 -27.77 3.30
CA ILE A 15 0.10 -26.43 3.90
C ILE A 15 1.46 -25.74 3.81
N GLY A 16 2.54 -26.42 4.21
CA GLY A 16 3.91 -25.90 4.12
C GLY A 16 4.30 -25.53 2.68
N PHE A 17 3.96 -26.39 1.72
CA PHE A 17 4.16 -26.12 0.30
C PHE A 17 3.35 -24.92 -0.18
N GLY A 18 2.06 -24.82 0.18
CA GLY A 18 1.21 -23.68 -0.15
C GLY A 18 1.72 -22.35 0.43
N LEU A 19 2.18 -22.37 1.69
CA LEU A 19 2.79 -21.21 2.34
C LEU A 19 4.09 -20.78 1.62
N MET A 20 4.91 -21.73 1.16
CA MET A 20 6.15 -21.43 0.41
C MET A 20 5.87 -20.60 -0.86
N PHE A 21 4.82 -20.92 -1.61
CA PHE A 21 4.43 -20.12 -2.79
C PHE A 21 3.80 -18.78 -2.41
N TYR A 22 3.04 -18.72 -1.32
CA TYR A 22 2.41 -17.49 -0.84
C TYR A 22 3.42 -16.42 -0.39
N PHE A 23 4.53 -16.85 0.21
CA PHE A 23 5.59 -15.97 0.70
C PHE A 23 6.71 -15.70 -0.30
N LYS A 24 6.64 -16.26 -1.52
CA LYS A 24 7.66 -16.01 -2.55
C LYS A 24 7.74 -14.51 -2.87
N PRO A 25 8.91 -13.87 -2.70
CA PRO A 25 9.06 -12.46 -2.99
C PRO A 25 8.83 -12.22 -4.48
N SER A 26 8.09 -11.16 -4.78
CA SER A 26 7.78 -10.81 -6.15
C SER A 26 9.03 -10.25 -6.85
N LYS A 27 9.30 -10.68 -8.09
CA LYS A 27 10.48 -10.22 -8.86
C LYS A 27 10.49 -8.68 -8.99
N PRO A 28 11.63 -7.99 -8.76
CA PRO A 28 11.71 -6.55 -8.94
C PRO A 28 11.43 -6.14 -10.40
N ILE A 29 10.93 -4.93 -10.58
CA ILE A 29 10.81 -4.32 -11.91
C ILE A 29 12.22 -4.01 -12.40
N GLY A 30 12.51 -4.32 -13.67
CA GLY A 30 13.82 -4.03 -14.27
C GLY A 30 14.08 -2.53 -14.33
N THR A 31 15.34 -2.12 -14.16
CA THR A 31 15.74 -0.70 -14.10
C THR A 31 15.53 0.06 -15.41
N SER A 32 15.41 -0.63 -16.55
CA SER A 32 15.15 -0.05 -17.86
C SER A 32 13.67 0.23 -18.14
N VAL A 33 12.75 -0.17 -17.25
CA VAL A 33 11.31 0.00 -17.45
C VAL A 33 10.89 1.39 -16.98
N SER A 34 10.37 2.22 -17.90
CA SER A 34 9.72 3.48 -17.54
C SER A 34 8.33 3.22 -16.95
N ILE A 35 7.99 3.90 -15.86
CA ILE A 35 6.67 3.82 -15.21
C ILE A 35 5.86 5.05 -15.60
N ASP A 36 4.67 4.83 -16.16
CA ASP A 36 3.81 5.93 -16.61
C ASP A 36 2.90 6.45 -15.49
N LYS A 37 2.29 5.53 -14.73
CA LYS A 37 1.39 5.88 -13.63
C LYS A 37 1.25 4.77 -12.59
N ILE A 38 0.84 5.18 -11.40
CA ILE A 38 0.43 4.32 -10.30
C ILE A 38 -1.08 4.52 -10.09
N VAL A 39 -1.82 3.43 -10.02
CA VAL A 39 -3.28 3.45 -9.83
C VAL A 39 -3.63 2.77 -8.51
N VAL A 40 -4.22 3.52 -7.59
CA VAL A 40 -4.69 2.99 -6.30
C VAL A 40 -6.20 2.75 -6.38
N ILE A 41 -6.60 1.49 -6.20
CA ILE A 41 -7.99 1.05 -6.26
C ILE A 41 -8.42 0.69 -4.84
N LYS A 42 -8.89 1.71 -4.11
CA LYS A 42 -9.10 1.64 -2.65
C LYS A 42 -10.01 0.50 -2.21
N HIS A 43 -11.15 0.33 -2.88
CA HIS A 43 -12.11 -0.72 -2.53
C HIS A 43 -11.52 -2.14 -2.68
N GLN A 44 -10.55 -2.32 -3.57
CA GLN A 44 -9.85 -3.60 -3.80
C GLN A 44 -8.56 -3.74 -2.97
N ARG A 45 -8.16 -2.71 -2.19
CA ARG A 45 -6.84 -2.65 -1.53
C ARG A 45 -5.70 -3.05 -2.48
N ARG A 46 -5.73 -2.47 -3.67
CA ARG A 46 -4.74 -2.74 -4.72
C ARG A 46 -4.07 -1.46 -5.21
N LEU A 47 -2.77 -1.54 -5.43
CA LEU A 47 -1.97 -0.56 -6.15
C LEU A 47 -1.39 -1.23 -7.39
N ASP A 48 -1.69 -0.69 -8.57
CA ASP A 48 -1.19 -1.15 -9.86
C ASP A 48 -0.16 -0.18 -10.42
N VAL A 49 0.98 -0.71 -10.87
CA VAL A 49 2.04 0.02 -11.57
C VAL A 49 1.89 -0.24 -13.06
N ILE A 50 1.75 0.83 -13.83
CA ILE A 50 1.45 0.77 -15.26
C ILE A 50 2.62 1.32 -16.08
N SER A 51 2.96 0.58 -17.14
CA SER A 51 3.92 0.98 -18.17
C SER A 51 3.38 0.57 -19.54
N LYS A 52 3.43 1.47 -20.53
CA LYS A 52 2.91 1.27 -21.88
C LYS A 52 1.49 0.73 -21.88
N ASN A 53 0.63 1.31 -21.06
CA ASN A 53 -0.77 0.93 -20.87
C ASN A 53 -0.99 -0.53 -20.39
N ARG A 54 0.03 -1.18 -19.83
CA ARG A 54 -0.04 -2.52 -19.24
C ARG A 54 0.30 -2.49 -17.76
N ILE A 55 -0.40 -3.30 -16.97
CA ILE A 55 -0.05 -3.53 -15.57
C ILE A 55 1.21 -4.39 -15.55
N ILE A 56 2.32 -3.80 -15.09
CA ILE A 56 3.60 -4.51 -14.94
C ILE A 56 3.78 -5.05 -13.51
N LYS A 57 3.00 -4.53 -12.56
CA LYS A 57 3.05 -4.95 -11.16
C LYS A 57 1.77 -4.58 -10.43
N SER A 58 1.36 -5.45 -9.51
CA SER A 58 0.27 -5.18 -8.57
C SER A 58 0.74 -5.47 -7.14
N TYR A 59 0.32 -4.61 -6.21
CA TYR A 59 0.59 -4.73 -4.79
C TYR A 59 -0.74 -4.74 -4.02
N LYS A 60 -0.81 -5.58 -2.99
CA LYS A 60 -1.82 -5.39 -1.93
C LYS A 60 -1.38 -4.19 -1.08
N ILE A 61 -2.35 -3.44 -0.57
CA ILE A 61 -2.07 -2.24 0.22
C ILE A 61 -2.94 -2.15 1.47
N SER A 62 -2.47 -1.42 2.47
CA SER A 62 -3.27 -0.89 3.56
C SER A 62 -3.47 0.62 3.36
N LEU A 63 -4.66 1.11 3.68
CA LEU A 63 -5.05 2.51 3.53
C LEU A 63 -5.12 3.23 4.88
N GLY A 64 -5.63 4.46 4.84
CA GLY A 64 -6.08 5.17 6.02
C GLY A 64 -7.18 4.40 6.77
N ARG A 65 -7.19 4.51 8.11
CA ARG A 65 -8.15 3.81 9.00
C ARG A 65 -9.63 4.12 8.68
N VAL A 66 -9.91 5.18 7.94
CA VAL A 66 -11.23 5.45 7.33
C VAL A 66 -11.06 5.29 5.81
N PRO A 67 -11.10 4.06 5.28
CA PRO A 67 -10.66 3.78 3.89
C PRO A 67 -11.68 4.21 2.82
N LYS A 68 -12.88 4.63 3.21
CA LYS A 68 -13.96 5.04 2.31
C LYS A 68 -14.02 6.57 2.19
N GLY A 69 -14.17 7.06 0.96
CA GLY A 69 -14.31 8.48 0.66
C GLY A 69 -12.98 9.22 0.53
N HIS A 70 -13.04 10.40 -0.07
CA HIS A 70 -11.91 11.31 -0.28
C HIS A 70 -11.46 11.96 1.03
N LYS A 71 -10.14 12.19 1.15
CA LYS A 71 -9.55 12.91 2.28
C LYS A 71 -9.92 14.38 2.23
N GLU A 72 -10.55 14.88 3.28
CA GLU A 72 -11.17 16.19 3.33
C GLU A 72 -10.42 17.19 4.21
N TYR A 73 -9.80 16.71 5.30
CA TYR A 73 -9.06 17.54 6.23
C TYR A 73 -8.05 16.71 7.05
N GLU A 74 -7.15 17.37 7.75
CA GLU A 74 -6.16 16.75 8.62
C GLU A 74 -6.81 15.93 9.75
N GLY A 75 -6.34 14.70 9.96
CA GLY A 75 -6.86 13.84 11.02
C GLY A 75 -8.16 13.07 10.71
N ASP A 76 -8.76 13.23 9.53
CA ASP A 76 -9.92 12.43 9.09
C ASP A 76 -9.61 10.95 8.81
N LYS A 77 -8.31 10.59 8.77
CA LYS A 77 -7.76 9.24 8.54
C LYS A 77 -8.18 8.62 7.21
N LYS A 78 -8.58 9.42 6.23
CA LYS A 78 -8.89 8.98 4.87
C LYS A 78 -7.65 9.06 3.98
N THR A 79 -7.53 8.13 3.03
CA THR A 79 -6.59 8.24 1.91
C THR A 79 -7.23 9.08 0.79
N PRO A 80 -6.54 10.09 0.23
CA PRO A 80 -7.11 10.95 -0.80
C PRO A 80 -7.51 10.20 -2.07
N GLU A 81 -8.47 10.75 -2.80
CA GLU A 81 -8.96 10.26 -4.09
C GLU A 81 -8.83 11.37 -5.13
N GLY A 82 -8.09 11.13 -6.21
CA GLY A 82 -7.83 12.15 -7.23
C GLY A 82 -6.54 11.86 -8.00
N LEU A 83 -6.15 12.82 -8.85
CA LEU A 83 -4.89 12.79 -9.58
C LEU A 83 -3.82 13.55 -8.80
N TYR A 84 -2.72 12.88 -8.49
CA TYR A 84 -1.57 13.44 -7.79
C TYR A 84 -0.28 12.99 -8.49
N THR A 85 0.78 13.78 -8.36
CA THR A 85 2.11 13.44 -8.87
C THR A 85 3.00 12.93 -7.75
N ILE A 86 3.99 12.09 -8.09
CA ILE A 86 5.08 11.78 -7.16
C ILE A 86 5.97 13.01 -7.07
N ASN A 87 6.07 13.61 -5.88
CA ASN A 87 6.81 14.85 -5.66
C ASN A 87 8.02 14.69 -4.72
N ASP A 88 8.18 13.53 -4.09
CA ASP A 88 9.29 13.26 -3.18
C ASP A 88 9.70 11.78 -3.23
N LYS A 89 11.00 11.53 -3.00
CA LYS A 89 11.58 10.21 -2.82
C LYS A 89 12.54 10.27 -1.64
N ASN A 90 12.12 9.72 -0.50
CA ASN A 90 12.89 9.85 0.74
C ASN A 90 13.51 8.52 1.19
N PRO A 91 14.80 8.28 0.91
CA PRO A 91 15.49 7.06 1.35
C PRO A 91 15.74 7.02 2.87
N ASN A 92 15.77 8.17 3.54
CA ASN A 92 16.05 8.31 4.97
C ASN A 92 14.79 8.31 5.85
N SER A 93 13.65 7.91 5.28
CA SER A 93 12.39 7.89 6.01
C SER A 93 12.35 6.74 7.04
N GLY A 94 11.56 6.90 8.10
CA GLY A 94 11.30 5.82 9.08
C GLY A 94 10.52 4.62 8.52
N TYR A 95 10.10 4.65 7.26
CA TYR A 95 9.40 3.59 6.55
C TYR A 95 10.19 3.14 5.32
N HIS A 96 10.12 1.85 5.00
CA HIS A 96 10.86 1.28 3.89
C HIS A 96 10.37 1.84 2.55
N LYS A 97 11.25 2.42 1.73
CA LYS A 97 10.95 2.99 0.39
C LYS A 97 9.76 3.95 0.40
N ASN A 98 10.05 5.25 0.42
CA ASN A 98 9.05 6.26 0.67
C ASN A 98 8.90 7.22 -0.52
N LEU A 99 7.70 7.28 -1.09
CA LEU A 99 7.34 8.20 -2.17
C LEU A 99 6.27 9.17 -1.68
N GLY A 100 6.52 10.47 -1.74
CA GLY A 100 5.50 11.49 -1.48
C GLY A 100 4.56 11.67 -2.67
N ILE A 101 3.30 11.97 -2.40
CA ILE A 101 2.36 12.45 -3.43
C ILE A 101 2.04 13.93 -3.22
N SER A 102 1.64 14.61 -4.30
CA SER A 102 1.30 16.04 -4.32
C SER A 102 -0.03 16.41 -3.65
N TYR A 103 -0.51 15.63 -2.68
CA TYR A 103 -1.66 16.01 -1.85
C TYR A 103 -1.19 17.04 -0.79
N PRO A 104 -1.96 18.12 -0.53
CA PRO A 104 -3.25 18.47 -1.15
C PRO A 104 -3.11 19.26 -2.46
N ASN A 105 -4.03 19.03 -3.40
CA ASN A 105 -4.20 19.88 -4.58
C ASN A 105 -5.08 21.11 -4.26
N GLU A 106 -5.27 22.02 -5.23
CA GLU A 106 -6.07 23.25 -5.03
C GLU A 106 -7.54 23.00 -4.66
N ARG A 107 -8.16 21.93 -5.15
CA ARG A 107 -9.53 21.55 -4.76
C ARG A 107 -9.57 21.10 -3.30
N ASP A 108 -8.60 20.27 -2.90
CA ASP A 108 -8.50 19.75 -1.54
C ASP A 108 -8.31 20.91 -0.54
N LYS A 109 -7.42 21.87 -0.86
CA LYS A 109 -7.20 23.08 -0.05
C LYS A 109 -8.47 23.91 0.09
N ARG A 110 -9.12 24.27 -1.03
CA ARG A 110 -10.35 25.08 -1.02
C ARG A 110 -11.47 24.43 -0.21
N TYR A 111 -11.64 23.12 -0.32
CA TYR A 111 -12.65 22.41 0.46
C TYR A 111 -12.35 22.48 1.96
N ALA A 112 -11.11 22.17 2.37
CA ALA A 112 -10.72 22.22 3.77
C ALA A 112 -10.89 23.64 4.35
N ASP A 113 -10.48 24.67 3.60
CA ASP A 113 -10.65 26.08 3.97
C ASP A 113 -12.12 26.45 4.14
N SER A 114 -13.01 25.97 3.26
CA SER A 114 -14.46 26.25 3.33
C SER A 114 -15.15 25.72 4.60
N ILE A 115 -14.54 24.72 5.25
CA ILE A 115 -15.01 24.16 6.52
C ILE A 115 -14.13 24.57 7.72
N GLY A 116 -13.23 25.54 7.53
CA GLY A 116 -12.36 26.07 8.58
C GLY A 116 -11.31 25.07 9.08
N LYS A 117 -10.83 24.15 8.24
CA LYS A 117 -9.85 23.12 8.61
C LYS A 117 -8.62 23.13 7.71
N SER A 118 -7.51 22.63 8.24
CA SER A 118 -6.32 22.31 7.44
C SER A 118 -6.59 21.08 6.55
N PRO A 119 -6.20 21.08 5.26
CA PRO A 119 -6.26 19.88 4.43
C PRO A 119 -5.26 18.80 4.89
N GLY A 120 -4.28 19.18 5.70
CA GLY A 120 -3.13 18.35 6.07
C GLY A 120 -2.16 18.17 4.89
N GLY A 121 -1.37 17.10 4.93
CA GLY A 121 -0.37 16.82 3.90
C GLY A 121 0.36 15.50 4.14
N LEU A 122 1.59 15.40 3.61
CA LEU A 122 2.51 14.29 3.84
C LEU A 122 1.91 12.90 3.55
N ILE A 123 1.03 12.81 2.55
CA ILE A 123 0.52 11.53 2.07
C ILE A 123 1.60 10.85 1.26
N LYS A 124 1.91 9.59 1.61
CA LYS A 124 3.02 8.85 1.01
C LYS A 124 2.61 7.45 0.62
N ILE A 125 3.28 6.91 -0.39
CA ILE A 125 3.30 5.48 -0.71
C ILE A 125 4.57 4.92 -0.07
N HIS A 126 4.43 3.97 0.85
CA HIS A 126 5.56 3.43 1.59
C HIS A 126 5.40 1.96 1.94
N GLY A 127 6.50 1.30 2.32
CA GLY A 127 6.48 -0.03 2.93
C GLY A 127 6.30 0.01 4.45
N ILE A 128 6.58 -1.09 5.13
CA ILE A 128 6.49 -1.18 6.60
C ILE A 128 7.50 -0.25 7.28
N ARG A 129 7.20 0.17 8.52
CA ARG A 129 8.15 0.88 9.39
C ARG A 129 9.47 0.12 9.49
N ASN A 130 10.59 0.83 9.43
CA ASN A 130 11.92 0.24 9.54
C ASN A 130 12.05 -0.49 10.89
N GLY A 131 12.70 -1.66 10.88
CA GLY A 131 12.79 -2.56 12.04
C GLY A 131 11.59 -3.50 12.23
N PHE A 132 10.46 -3.27 11.56
CA PHE A 132 9.25 -4.11 11.65
C PHE A 132 9.02 -5.01 10.44
N GLY A 133 10.06 -5.26 9.63
CA GLY A 133 9.97 -6.11 8.43
C GLY A 133 9.51 -7.54 8.72
N TRP A 134 9.73 -8.04 9.94
CA TRP A 134 9.30 -9.38 10.39
C TRP A 134 7.78 -9.56 10.40
N ILE A 135 7.00 -8.48 10.50
CA ILE A 135 5.53 -8.52 10.38
C ILE A 135 5.15 -8.93 8.94
N GLY A 136 5.98 -8.57 7.95
CA GLY A 136 5.76 -8.95 6.55
C GLY A 136 4.32 -8.71 6.10
N ARG A 137 3.70 -9.67 5.42
CA ARG A 137 2.35 -9.51 4.87
C ARG A 137 1.23 -9.36 5.91
N PHE A 138 1.50 -9.53 7.21
CA PHE A 138 0.47 -9.41 8.25
C PHE A 138 -0.04 -7.96 8.42
N HIS A 139 0.73 -6.93 8.03
CA HIS A 139 0.21 -5.55 8.08
C HIS A 139 -0.95 -5.32 7.10
N LEU A 140 -1.08 -6.15 6.07
CA LEU A 140 -2.15 -6.07 5.06
C LEU A 140 -3.50 -6.59 5.56
N LEU A 141 -3.55 -7.13 6.78
CA LEU A 141 -4.80 -7.63 7.39
C LEU A 141 -5.74 -6.49 7.81
N ALA A 142 -5.23 -5.26 7.98
CA ALA A 142 -6.02 -4.11 8.36
C ALA A 142 -5.53 -2.82 7.70
N ASP A 143 -6.44 -1.86 7.55
CA ASP A 143 -6.12 -0.48 7.20
C ASP A 143 -5.64 0.24 8.47
N TRP A 144 -4.40 0.73 8.48
CA TRP A 144 -3.73 1.23 9.69
C TRP A 144 -3.12 2.62 9.57
N THR A 145 -3.02 3.17 8.36
CA THR A 145 -2.33 4.46 8.16
C THR A 145 -3.24 5.62 8.60
N LEU A 146 -2.69 6.83 8.62
CA LEU A 146 -3.46 8.08 8.82
C LEU A 146 -3.89 8.73 7.49
N GLY A 147 -3.69 8.04 6.37
CA GLY A 147 -4.02 8.53 5.02
C GLY A 147 -3.03 8.07 3.94
N CYS A 148 -1.84 7.62 4.34
CA CYS A 148 -0.85 7.02 3.44
C CYS A 148 -1.32 5.69 2.81
N ILE A 149 -0.55 5.22 1.83
CA ILE A 149 -0.73 3.94 1.15
C ILE A 149 0.45 3.04 1.54
N ALA A 150 0.20 2.00 2.33
CA ALA A 150 1.24 1.09 2.81
C ALA A 150 1.27 -0.23 2.02
N MET A 151 2.45 -0.65 1.55
CA MET A 151 2.72 -1.87 0.76
C MET A 151 3.50 -2.93 1.54
#